data_AF-A0A966JBG3-F1
#
_entry.id   AF-A0A966JBG3-F1
#
_cell.length_a   1.000
_cell.length_b   1.000
_cell.length_c   1.000
_cell.angle_alpha   90.00
_cell.angle_beta   90.00
_cell.angle_gamma   90.00
#
_symmetry.space_group_name_H-M   'P 1'
#
loop_
_entity.id
_entity.type
_entity.pdbx_description
1 polymer ?
#
loop_
_entity_poly.entity_id
_entity_poly.type
_entity_poly.pdbx_seq_one_letter_code
_entity_poly.pdbx_strand_id
1 'polypeptide(L)'
;VERVALHVELGGGRELTASQLCERLGFDFGGQQRLIRDLSGGEKRRLQLTRLLMTSPNVLLLDEPTNDFDVETLAALEDLLDSFAGVLIVISHDRYFLERTCDRFFGLLGDQELRDLPRGIDEYLERREDIFSKNVVTEKSSISSAAQERLIKKEIARLEKQIEKVTLEEEVLRKEEAEASFDHKALIEIGRKLEEVVSRKEILESEWLELSEQISK
;
A
#
# COMPACT_ATOMS: atom_id res chain seq x y z
N VAL A 1 28.04 9.52 0.75
CA VAL A 1 27.10 10.53 1.29
C VAL A 1 27.68 11.95 1.18
N GLU A 2 29.00 12.13 1.30
CA GLU A 2 29.72 13.42 1.17
C GLU A 2 29.60 14.19 -0.16
N ARG A 3 28.96 13.64 -1.20
CA ARG A 3 28.74 14.34 -2.48
C ARG A 3 27.43 15.13 -2.53
N VAL A 4 26.59 15.02 -1.50
CA VAL A 4 25.27 15.64 -1.42
C VAL A 4 25.31 16.62 -0.25
N ALA A 5 25.31 17.90 -0.57
CA ALA A 5 25.21 19.09 0.29
C ALA A 5 25.69 18.95 1.76
N LEU A 6 26.75 19.69 2.11
CA LEU A 6 27.22 19.80 3.51
C LEU A 6 26.18 20.48 4.43
N HIS A 7 25.34 21.33 3.85
CA HIS A 7 24.28 22.08 4.53
C HIS A 7 22.99 21.98 3.71
N VAL A 8 21.89 21.67 4.40
CA VAL A 8 20.54 21.56 3.85
C VAL A 8 19.74 22.73 4.40
N GLU A 9 19.33 23.65 3.53
CA GLU A 9 18.32 24.64 3.87
C GLU A 9 16.94 23.99 3.76
N LEU A 10 16.24 23.89 4.89
CA LEU A 10 14.83 23.49 4.94
C LEU A 10 13.89 24.70 4.75
N GLY A 11 14.48 25.89 4.59
CA GLY A 11 13.77 27.15 4.48
C GLY A 11 13.46 27.81 5.83
N GLY A 12 12.99 29.05 5.81
CA GLY A 12 12.77 29.85 7.02
C GLY A 12 14.04 30.22 7.80
N GLY A 13 15.22 30.14 7.18
CA GLY A 13 16.53 30.43 7.81
C GLY A 13 17.10 29.31 8.67
N ARG A 14 16.54 28.09 8.61
CA ARG A 14 17.07 26.91 9.30
C ARG A 14 17.97 26.10 8.36
N GLU A 15 19.26 26.06 8.69
CA GLU A 15 20.24 25.18 8.07
C GLU A 15 20.47 23.96 8.97
N LEU A 16 20.38 22.76 8.39
CA LEU A 16 20.80 21.52 9.03
C LEU A 16 22.00 20.93 8.31
N THR A 17 22.95 20.36 9.04
CA THR A 17 24.02 19.58 8.42
C THR A 17 23.48 18.23 7.93
N ALA A 18 24.16 17.63 6.94
CA ALA A 18 23.81 16.30 6.45
C ALA A 18 23.72 15.25 7.59
N SER A 19 24.63 15.30 8.56
CA SER A 19 24.62 14.40 9.72
C SER A 19 23.44 14.65 10.67
N GLN A 20 23.08 15.91 10.91
CA GLN A 20 21.92 16.24 11.76
C GLN A 20 20.60 15.80 11.11
N LEU A 21 20.49 15.93 9.79
CA LEU A 21 19.33 15.46 9.05
C LEU A 21 19.23 13.92 9.09
N CYS A 22 20.36 13.22 8.94
CA CYS A 22 20.42 11.77 9.11
C CYS A 22 19.98 11.34 10.52
N GLU A 23 20.50 11.97 11.57
CA GLU A 23 20.14 11.65 12.96
C GLU A 23 18.65 11.85 13.23
N ARG A 24 18.06 12.95 12.75
CA ARG A 24 16.62 13.20 12.90
C ARG A 24 15.75 12.15 12.22
N LEU A 25 16.20 11.60 11.10
CA LEU A 25 15.49 10.56 10.36
C LEU A 25 15.86 9.14 10.81
N GLY A 26 16.45 9.00 12.01
CA GLY A 26 16.70 7.72 12.66
C GLY A 26 18.01 7.03 12.26
N PHE A 27 18.95 7.73 11.63
CA PHE A 27 20.30 7.22 11.36
C PHE A 27 21.29 7.70 12.41
N ASP A 28 21.54 6.84 13.40
CA ASP A 28 22.60 7.03 14.38
C ASP A 28 24.00 7.08 13.74
N PHE A 29 25.01 7.54 14.48
CA PHE A 29 26.37 7.65 13.98
C PHE A 29 26.92 6.33 13.42
N GLY A 30 26.57 5.20 14.03
CA GLY A 30 26.92 3.86 13.55
C GLY A 30 26.19 3.49 12.25
N GLY A 31 24.90 3.80 12.16
CA GLY A 31 24.06 3.58 10.99
C GLY A 31 24.50 4.39 9.77
N GLN A 32 25.01 5.61 9.97
CA GLN A 32 25.54 6.44 8.88
C GLN A 32 26.77 5.82 8.19
N GLN A 33 27.48 4.91 8.86
CA GLN A 33 28.65 4.21 8.33
C GLN A 33 28.32 2.84 7.71
N ARG A 34 27.07 2.37 7.87
CA ARG A 34 26.64 1.08 7.30
C ARG A 34 26.57 1.13 5.78
N LEU A 35 26.88 0.00 5.14
CA LEU A 35 26.73 -0.13 3.70
C LEU A 35 25.24 -0.24 3.34
N ILE A 36 24.85 0.38 2.23
CA ILE A 36 23.45 0.39 1.75
C ILE A 36 22.89 -1.03 1.57
N ARG A 37 23.74 -2.01 1.21
CA ARG A 37 23.33 -3.41 1.04
C ARG A 37 22.84 -4.06 2.34
N ASP A 38 23.33 -3.60 3.48
CA ASP A 38 23.04 -4.16 4.81
C ASP A 38 21.82 -3.49 5.48
N LEU A 39 21.24 -2.46 4.84
CA LEU A 39 20.04 -1.78 5.31
C LEU A 39 18.77 -2.59 4.99
N SER A 40 17.84 -2.60 5.94
CA SER A 40 16.47 -3.09 5.78
C SER A 40 15.69 -2.27 4.73
N GLY A 41 14.54 -2.78 4.30
CA GLY A 41 13.68 -2.08 3.33
C GLY A 41 13.25 -0.70 3.81
N GLY A 42 12.79 -0.60 5.08
CA GLY A 42 12.44 0.66 5.72
C GLY A 42 13.63 1.62 5.81
N GLU A 43 14.79 1.16 6.28
CA GLU A 43 16.01 1.99 6.33
C GLU A 43 16.43 2.50 4.94
N LYS A 44 16.28 1.70 3.88
CA LYS A 44 16.55 2.14 2.51
C LYS A 44 15.60 3.24 2.06
N ARG A 45 14.30 3.12 2.36
CA ARG A 45 13.31 4.15 2.04
C ARG A 45 13.57 5.45 2.80
N ARG A 46 13.88 5.34 4.10
CA ARG A 46 14.30 6.50 4.91
C ARG A 46 15.51 7.20 4.30
N LEU A 47 16.54 6.44 3.92
CA LEU A 47 17.74 7.00 3.31
C LEU A 47 17.45 7.71 1.97
N GLN A 48 16.51 7.17 1.18
CA GLN A 48 16.06 7.82 -0.05
C GLN A 48 15.40 9.17 0.25
N LEU A 49 14.51 9.23 1.23
CA LEU A 49 13.87 10.48 1.65
C LEU A 49 14.89 11.49 2.19
N THR A 50 15.79 11.05 3.08
CA THR A 50 16.91 11.87 3.57
C THR A 50 17.71 12.45 2.40
N ARG A 51 18.06 11.62 1.42
CA ARG A 51 18.83 12.05 0.24
C ARG A 51 18.04 13.06 -0.62
N LEU A 52 16.73 12.89 -0.78
CA LEU A 52 15.89 13.85 -1.50
C LEU A 52 15.89 15.20 -0.79
N LEU A 53 15.69 15.21 0.53
CA LEU A 53 15.70 16.43 1.33
C LEU A 53 17.06 17.14 1.28
N MET A 54 18.17 16.39 1.25
CA MET A 54 19.52 16.95 1.09
C MET A 54 19.73 17.68 -0.25
N THR A 55 18.88 17.48 -1.25
CA THR A 55 18.97 18.24 -2.51
C THR A 55 18.37 19.64 -2.40
N SER A 56 17.80 20.01 -1.24
CA SER A 56 17.07 21.26 -1.02
C SER A 56 16.09 21.57 -2.17
N PRO A 57 15.11 20.69 -2.42
CA PRO A 57 14.15 20.90 -3.51
C PRO A 57 13.18 22.04 -3.18
N ASN A 58 12.75 22.78 -4.20
CA ASN A 58 11.70 23.79 -4.04
C ASN A 58 10.29 23.19 -4.03
N VAL A 59 10.14 22.00 -4.62
CA VAL A 59 8.88 21.25 -4.71
C VAL A 59 9.16 19.80 -4.33
N LEU A 60 8.41 19.29 -3.37
CA LEU A 60 8.53 17.92 -2.88
C LEU A 60 7.22 17.17 -3.14
N LEU A 61 7.32 16.05 -3.86
CA LEU A 61 6.21 15.14 -4.16
C LEU A 61 6.43 13.86 -3.37
N LEU A 62 5.50 13.55 -2.47
CA LEU A 62 5.55 12.36 -1.62
C LEU A 62 4.32 11.50 -1.89
N ASP A 63 4.56 10.26 -2.30
CA ASP A 63 3.51 9.26 -2.47
C ASP A 63 3.64 8.21 -1.36
N GLU A 64 2.62 8.15 -0.50
CA GLU A 64 2.54 7.33 0.71
C GLU A 64 3.83 7.35 1.56
N PRO A 65 4.28 8.54 2.02
CA PRO A 65 5.53 8.67 2.77
C PRO A 65 5.48 8.04 4.16
N THR A 66 4.29 7.73 4.70
CA THR A 66 4.14 7.14 6.04
C THR A 66 4.47 5.65 6.06
N ASN A 67 4.51 5.00 4.90
CA ASN A 67 4.69 3.56 4.82
C ASN A 67 6.13 3.16 5.16
N ASP A 68 6.28 2.12 5.99
CA ASP A 68 7.55 1.59 6.51
C ASP A 68 8.32 2.52 7.49
N PHE A 69 7.66 3.54 8.05
CA PHE A 69 8.20 4.38 9.13
C PHE A 69 7.69 3.91 10.50
N ASP A 70 8.59 3.92 11.50
CA ASP A 70 8.21 3.80 12.90
C ASP A 70 7.62 5.14 13.41
N VAL A 71 6.91 5.09 14.53
CA VAL A 71 6.20 6.25 15.10
C VAL A 71 7.16 7.42 15.41
N GLU A 72 8.37 7.11 15.88
CA GLU A 72 9.37 8.12 16.23
C GLU A 72 9.89 8.84 14.98
N THR A 73 10.22 8.10 13.92
CA THR A 73 10.69 8.69 12.67
C THR A 73 9.58 9.43 11.96
N LEU A 74 8.32 8.94 12.03
CA LEU A 74 7.17 9.62 11.46
C LEU A 74 6.99 11.01 12.10
N ALA A 75 7.04 11.10 13.43
CA ALA A 75 6.95 12.38 14.13
C ALA A 75 8.09 13.34 13.73
N ALA A 76 9.31 12.82 13.59
CA ALA A 76 10.44 13.63 13.13
C ALA A 76 10.29 14.10 11.67
N LEU A 77 9.68 13.27 10.81
CA LEU A 77 9.37 13.64 9.44
C LEU A 77 8.27 14.70 9.39
N GLU A 78 7.22 14.56 10.19
CA GLU A 78 6.15 15.56 10.31
C GLU A 78 6.71 16.92 10.72
N ASP A 79 7.58 16.98 11.74
CA ASP A 79 8.23 18.24 12.17
C ASP A 79 9.12 18.85 11.07
N LEU A 80 9.74 18.01 10.25
CA LEU A 80 10.56 18.46 9.13
C LEU A 80 9.69 19.04 8.01
N LEU A 81 8.60 18.36 7.66
CA LEU A 81 7.71 18.77 6.58
C LEU A 81 6.86 19.99 6.95
N ASP A 82 6.42 20.11 8.20
CA ASP A 82 5.71 21.29 8.73
C ASP A 82 6.55 22.57 8.59
N SER A 83 7.89 22.44 8.70
CA SER A 83 8.81 23.57 8.55
C SER A 83 9.42 23.72 7.16
N PHE A 84 8.96 22.96 6.17
CA PHE A 84 9.47 23.00 4.81
C PHE A 84 8.98 24.26 4.06
N ALA A 85 9.89 25.14 3.65
CA ALA A 85 9.50 26.40 2.98
C ALA A 85 9.19 26.28 1.47
N GLY A 86 9.17 25.05 0.94
CA GLY A 86 8.83 24.79 -0.45
C GLY A 86 7.35 24.43 -0.64
N VAL A 87 7.01 23.99 -1.86
CA VAL A 87 5.69 23.40 -2.13
C VAL A 87 5.74 21.92 -1.80
N LEU A 88 4.88 21.47 -0.89
CA LEU A 88 4.70 20.08 -0.54
C LEU A 88 3.42 19.53 -1.17
N ILE A 89 3.52 18.42 -1.89
CA ILE A 89 2.38 17.66 -2.40
C ILE A 89 2.50 16.25 -1.84
N VAL A 90 1.55 15.89 -0.97
CA VAL A 90 1.51 14.58 -0.32
C VAL A 90 0.27 13.81 -0.78
N ILE A 91 0.47 12.54 -1.10
CA ILE A 91 -0.58 11.54 -1.20
C ILE A 91 -0.41 10.61 0.00
N SER A 92 -1.41 10.52 0.87
CA SER A 92 -1.41 9.54 1.95
C SER A 92 -2.83 9.15 2.36
N HIS A 93 -2.97 7.97 2.94
CA HIS A 93 -4.17 7.53 3.66
C HIS A 93 -4.15 7.87 5.15
N ASP A 94 -3.02 8.38 5.68
CA ASP A 94 -2.92 8.77 7.09
C ASP A 94 -3.48 10.18 7.31
N ARG A 95 -4.61 10.25 8.01
CA ARG A 95 -5.28 11.50 8.36
C ARG A 95 -4.41 12.42 9.21
N TYR A 96 -3.76 11.87 10.24
CA TYR A 96 -3.02 12.67 11.22
C TYR A 96 -1.79 13.29 10.58
N PHE A 97 -1.10 12.53 9.74
CA PHE A 97 0.04 13.02 8.97
C PHE A 97 -0.36 14.18 8.03
N LEU A 98 -1.45 14.01 7.27
CA LEU A 98 -1.93 15.04 6.36
C LEU A 98 -2.40 16.29 7.08
N GLU A 99 -3.14 16.16 8.18
CA GLU A 99 -3.60 17.30 8.99
C GLU A 99 -2.46 18.08 9.63
N ARG A 100 -1.35 17.42 9.94
CA ARG A 100 -0.17 18.05 10.54
C ARG A 100 0.76 18.70 9.51
N THR A 101 0.83 18.18 8.28
CA THR A 101 1.83 18.61 7.29
C THR A 101 1.26 19.45 6.14
N CYS A 102 -0.05 19.48 5.95
CA CYS A 102 -0.69 20.13 4.80
C CYS A 102 -1.77 21.13 5.21
N ASP A 103 -1.80 22.29 4.53
CA ASP A 103 -2.82 23.34 4.76
C ASP A 103 -4.08 23.19 3.89
N ARG A 104 -3.97 22.49 2.76
CA ARG A 104 -5.04 22.34 1.77
C ARG A 104 -5.22 20.88 1.40
N PHE A 105 -6.47 20.47 1.27
CA PHE A 105 -6.84 19.09 1.03
C PHE A 105 -7.58 18.96 -0.28
N PHE A 106 -7.23 17.95 -1.05
CA PHE A 106 -7.93 17.59 -2.29
C PHE A 106 -8.39 16.14 -2.19
N GLY A 107 -9.63 15.89 -2.60
CA GLY A 107 -10.24 14.57 -2.56
C GLY A 107 -10.59 14.06 -3.95
N LEU A 108 -10.37 12.76 -4.15
CA LEU A 108 -10.85 11.99 -5.30
C LEU A 108 -12.00 11.09 -4.80
N LEU A 109 -13.24 11.37 -5.22
CA LEU A 109 -14.42 10.66 -4.69
C LEU A 109 -14.83 9.44 -5.53
N GLY A 110 -13.92 8.92 -6.37
CA GLY A 110 -14.15 7.78 -7.26
C GLY A 110 -14.74 8.14 -8.63
N ASP A 111 -15.03 9.41 -8.88
CA ASP A 111 -15.50 9.98 -10.15
C ASP A 111 -14.35 10.45 -11.06
N GLN A 112 -13.10 10.18 -10.68
CA GLN A 112 -11.88 10.65 -11.36
C GLN A 112 -11.75 12.19 -11.40
N GLU A 113 -12.55 12.92 -10.61
CA GLU A 113 -12.46 14.37 -10.48
C GLU A 113 -11.77 14.76 -9.17
N LEU A 114 -10.77 15.63 -9.26
CA LEU A 114 -10.11 16.21 -8.09
C LEU A 114 -10.93 17.40 -7.59
N ARG A 115 -11.34 17.36 -6.32
CA ARG A 115 -12.12 18.44 -5.69
C ARG A 115 -11.36 19.04 -4.52
N ASP A 116 -11.37 20.38 -4.45
CA ASP A 116 -10.87 21.11 -3.28
C ASP A 116 -11.82 20.87 -2.08
N LEU A 117 -11.24 20.60 -0.91
CA LEU A 117 -11.93 20.29 0.33
C LEU A 117 -11.54 21.32 1.39
N PRO A 118 -12.24 22.47 1.45
CA PRO A 118 -11.90 23.54 2.38
C PRO A 118 -12.09 23.16 3.85
N ARG A 119 -12.93 22.16 4.18
CA ARG A 119 -13.06 21.61 5.54
C ARG A 119 -12.13 20.43 5.82
N GLY A 120 -11.21 20.12 4.90
CA GLY A 120 -10.23 19.06 5.08
C GLY A 120 -10.80 17.64 4.95
N ILE A 121 -10.20 16.72 5.70
CA ILE A 121 -10.46 15.27 5.59
C ILE A 121 -11.85 14.89 6.09
N ASP A 122 -12.41 15.61 7.07
CA ASP A 122 -13.78 15.35 7.56
C ASP A 122 -14.82 15.50 6.44
N GLU A 123 -14.68 16.53 5.61
CA GLU A 123 -15.56 16.72 4.45
C GLU A 123 -15.36 15.64 3.37
N TYR A 124 -14.15 15.11 3.22
CA TYR A 124 -13.92 13.96 2.35
C TYR A 124 -14.71 12.74 2.84
N LEU A 125 -14.65 12.43 4.14
CA LEU A 125 -15.34 11.30 4.74
C LEU A 125 -16.86 11.45 4.64
N GLU A 126 -17.41 12.62 4.98
CA GLU A 126 -18.84 12.93 4.84
C GLU A 126 -19.32 12.72 3.38
N ARG A 127 -18.62 13.31 2.41
CA ARG A 127 -18.98 13.19 0.98
C ARG A 127 -18.85 11.75 0.49
N ARG A 128 -17.84 11.01 0.96
CA ARG A 128 -17.64 9.60 0.60
C ARG A 128 -18.76 8.74 1.16
N GLU A 129 -19.20 8.97 2.40
CA GLU A 129 -20.36 8.28 2.98
C GLU A 129 -21.66 8.60 2.25
N ASP A 130 -21.88 9.85 1.84
CA ASP A 130 -23.03 10.24 1.04
C ASP A 130 -23.05 9.57 -0.33
N ILE A 131 -21.89 9.48 -1.00
CA ILE A 131 -21.74 8.80 -2.29
C ILE A 131 -21.91 7.31 -2.13
N PHE A 132 -21.31 6.70 -1.10
CA PHE A 132 -21.47 5.28 -0.82
C PHE A 132 -22.93 4.95 -0.49
N SER A 133 -23.60 5.77 0.33
CA SER A 133 -25.02 5.63 0.65
C SER A 133 -25.90 5.79 -0.59
N LYS A 134 -25.62 6.78 -1.44
CA LYS A 134 -26.33 6.97 -2.72
C LYS A 134 -26.07 5.83 -3.69
N ASN A 135 -24.85 5.33 -3.80
CA ASN A 135 -24.48 4.19 -4.64
C ASN A 135 -25.12 2.90 -4.15
N VAL A 136 -25.19 2.65 -2.84
CA VAL A 136 -25.94 1.50 -2.29
C VAL A 136 -27.44 1.61 -2.57
N VAL A 137 -28.00 2.82 -2.54
CA VAL A 137 -29.41 3.07 -2.91
C VAL A 137 -29.64 2.98 -4.44
N THR A 138 -28.66 3.41 -5.25
CA THR A 138 -28.74 3.34 -6.72
C THR A 138 -28.42 1.95 -7.25
N GLU A 139 -27.47 1.19 -6.71
CA GLU A 139 -27.22 -0.22 -7.06
C GLU A 139 -28.42 -1.11 -6.74
N LYS A 140 -29.18 -0.79 -5.68
CA LYS A 140 -30.48 -1.43 -5.42
C LYS A 140 -31.57 -1.05 -6.42
N SER A 141 -31.39 -0.01 -7.24
CA SER A 141 -32.41 0.50 -8.18
C SER A 141 -31.98 0.55 -9.66
N SER A 142 -30.70 0.36 -10.01
CA SER A 142 -30.19 0.61 -11.36
C SER A 142 -29.72 -0.62 -12.14
N ILE A 143 -29.81 -1.83 -11.57
CA ILE A 143 -29.70 -3.07 -12.35
C ILE A 143 -30.95 -3.89 -12.06
N SER A 144 -31.69 -4.28 -13.11
CA SER A 144 -32.73 -5.30 -12.96
C SER A 144 -32.10 -6.49 -12.23
N SER A 145 -32.69 -6.91 -11.10
CA SER A 145 -32.20 -8.05 -10.30
C SER A 145 -31.80 -9.25 -11.18
N ALA A 146 -32.54 -9.47 -12.27
CA ALA A 146 -32.27 -10.52 -13.25
C ALA A 146 -30.94 -10.38 -14.03
N ALA A 147 -30.40 -9.18 -14.23
CA ALA A 147 -29.12 -8.97 -14.91
C ALA A 147 -27.92 -9.12 -13.95
N GLN A 148 -28.06 -8.66 -12.70
CA GLN A 148 -27.10 -8.92 -11.62
C GLN A 148 -26.98 -10.43 -11.34
N GLU A 149 -28.11 -11.14 -11.20
CA GLU A 149 -28.12 -12.59 -11.01
C GLU A 149 -27.41 -13.35 -12.14
N ARG A 150 -27.55 -12.90 -13.40
CA ARG A 150 -26.89 -13.54 -14.55
C ARG A 150 -25.37 -13.34 -14.54
N LEU A 151 -24.90 -12.17 -14.12
CA LEU A 151 -23.46 -11.90 -14.00
C LEU A 151 -22.84 -12.69 -12.86
N ILE A 152 -23.50 -12.74 -11.69
CA ILE A 152 -23.03 -13.52 -10.54
C ILE A 152 -22.99 -15.02 -10.88
N LYS A 153 -24.04 -15.56 -11.54
CA LYS A 153 -24.05 -16.96 -12.02
C LYS A 153 -22.91 -17.27 -12.99
N LYS A 154 -22.53 -16.31 -13.84
CA LYS A 154 -21.41 -16.48 -14.78
C LYS A 154 -20.07 -16.52 -14.07
N GLU A 155 -19.88 -15.69 -13.04
CA GLU A 155 -18.64 -15.65 -12.27
C GLU A 155 -18.49 -16.89 -11.38
N ILE A 156 -19.58 -17.35 -10.76
CA ILE A 156 -19.63 -18.64 -10.04
C ILE A 156 -19.21 -19.78 -10.97
N ALA A 157 -19.78 -19.88 -12.17
CA ALA A 157 -19.42 -20.92 -13.13
C ALA A 157 -17.96 -20.82 -13.63
N ARG A 158 -17.34 -19.63 -13.55
CA ARG A 158 -15.92 -19.44 -13.87
C ARG A 158 -15.04 -19.90 -12.71
N LEU A 159 -15.39 -19.55 -11.48
CA LEU A 159 -14.69 -19.99 -10.27
C LEU A 159 -14.75 -21.51 -10.12
N GLU A 160 -15.89 -22.14 -10.38
CA GLU A 160 -16.02 -23.62 -10.40
C GLU A 160 -15.00 -24.28 -11.33
N LYS A 161 -14.85 -23.75 -12.55
CA LYS A 161 -13.84 -24.26 -13.51
C LYS A 161 -12.41 -24.04 -13.05
N GLN A 162 -12.14 -22.94 -12.35
CA GLN A 162 -10.81 -22.66 -11.81
C GLN A 162 -10.49 -23.58 -10.63
N ILE A 163 -11.44 -23.79 -9.72
CA ILE A 163 -11.34 -24.74 -8.61
C ILE A 163 -11.09 -26.13 -9.17
N GLU A 164 -11.88 -26.60 -10.15
CA GLU A 164 -11.69 -27.91 -10.78
C GLU A 164 -10.28 -28.08 -11.37
N LYS A 165 -9.76 -27.04 -12.03
CA LYS A 165 -8.40 -27.05 -12.57
C LYS A 165 -7.33 -27.15 -11.49
N VAL A 166 -7.48 -26.37 -10.41
CA VAL A 166 -6.52 -26.35 -9.29
C VAL A 166 -6.61 -27.66 -8.49
N THR A 167 -7.78 -28.27 -8.36
CA THR A 167 -7.92 -29.60 -7.75
C THR A 167 -7.22 -30.70 -8.55
N LEU A 168 -7.29 -30.65 -9.88
CA LEU A 168 -6.54 -31.59 -10.72
C LEU A 168 -5.02 -31.38 -10.59
N GLU A 169 -4.58 -30.13 -10.49
CA GLU A 169 -3.17 -29.80 -10.27
C GLU A 169 -2.67 -30.30 -8.90
N GLU A 170 -3.48 -30.15 -7.85
CA GLU A 170 -3.21 -30.69 -6.51
C GLU A 170 -3.07 -32.22 -6.54
N GLU A 171 -3.98 -32.92 -7.23
CA GLU A 171 -3.93 -34.38 -7.36
C GLU A 171 -2.69 -34.87 -8.12
N VAL A 172 -2.27 -34.16 -9.17
CA VAL A 172 -1.06 -34.49 -9.92
C VAL A 172 0.18 -34.32 -9.02
N LEU A 173 0.30 -33.19 -8.33
CA LEU A 173 1.43 -32.93 -7.43
C LEU A 173 1.49 -33.94 -6.28
N ARG A 174 0.35 -34.36 -5.72
CA ARG A 174 0.32 -35.43 -4.70
C ARG A 174 0.77 -36.79 -5.22
N LYS A 175 0.47 -37.12 -6.48
CA LYS A 175 0.99 -38.34 -7.11
C LYS A 175 2.49 -38.26 -7.33
N GLU A 176 2.98 -37.12 -7.83
CA GLU A 176 4.41 -36.87 -7.99
C GLU A 176 5.16 -36.94 -6.66
N GLU A 177 4.58 -36.41 -5.58
CA GLU A 177 5.13 -36.51 -4.21
C GLU A 177 5.26 -37.97 -3.77
N ALA A 178 4.23 -38.79 -3.98
CA ALA A 178 4.24 -40.21 -3.65
C ALA A 178 5.29 -40.99 -4.46
N GLU A 179 5.48 -40.65 -5.73
CA GLU A 179 6.48 -41.28 -6.61
C GLU A 179 7.91 -40.81 -6.28
N ALA A 180 8.10 -39.57 -5.83
CA ALA A 180 9.38 -38.97 -5.48
C ALA A 180 9.91 -39.33 -4.08
N SER A 181 9.37 -40.38 -3.45
CA SER A 181 9.62 -40.79 -2.04
C SER A 181 11.10 -40.88 -1.59
N PHE A 182 12.06 -40.97 -2.53
CA PHE A 182 13.50 -41.10 -2.23
C PHE A 182 14.37 -39.91 -2.67
N ASP A 183 13.79 -38.87 -3.28
CA ASP A 183 14.51 -37.65 -3.66
C ASP A 183 14.12 -36.48 -2.77
N HIS A 184 14.99 -36.18 -1.80
CA HIS A 184 14.77 -35.12 -0.82
C HIS A 184 14.66 -33.72 -1.46
N LYS A 185 15.35 -33.45 -2.58
CA LYS A 185 15.28 -32.14 -3.25
C LYS A 185 13.98 -31.99 -4.02
N ALA A 186 13.56 -33.05 -4.72
CA ALA A 186 12.30 -33.06 -5.45
C ALA A 186 11.10 -32.91 -4.49
N LEU A 187 11.12 -33.59 -3.33
CA LEU A 187 10.06 -33.47 -2.32
C LEU A 187 9.90 -32.06 -1.77
N ILE A 188 11.00 -31.33 -1.53
CA ILE A 188 10.93 -29.93 -1.07
C ILE A 188 10.29 -29.02 -2.14
N GLU A 189 10.65 -29.21 -3.42
CA GLU A 189 10.09 -28.41 -4.50
C GLU A 189 8.61 -28.72 -4.75
N ILE A 190 8.22 -30.00 -4.72
CA ILE A 190 6.84 -30.45 -4.84
C ILE A 190 6.01 -29.95 -3.66
N GLY A 191 6.52 -30.04 -2.43
CA GLY A 191 5.86 -29.53 -1.23
C GLY A 191 5.57 -28.03 -1.31
N ARG A 192 6.52 -27.22 -1.81
CA ARG A 192 6.30 -25.79 -2.03
C ARG A 192 5.21 -25.53 -3.08
N LYS A 193 5.23 -26.25 -4.20
CA LYS A 193 4.20 -26.14 -5.25
C LYS A 193 2.83 -26.54 -4.72
N LEU A 194 2.76 -27.57 -3.88
CA LEU A 194 1.53 -28.06 -3.28
C LEU A 194 0.95 -27.04 -2.29
N GLU A 195 1.79 -26.39 -1.48
CA GLU A 195 1.37 -25.29 -0.59
C GLU A 195 0.81 -24.10 -1.39
N GLU A 196 1.47 -23.70 -2.49
CA GLU A 196 0.98 -22.64 -3.39
C GLU A 196 -0.38 -22.98 -4.03
N VAL A 197 -0.56 -24.24 -4.46
CA VAL A 197 -1.79 -24.73 -5.09
C VAL A 197 -2.94 -24.82 -4.08
N VAL A 198 -2.67 -25.32 -2.86
CA VAL A 198 -3.66 -25.40 -1.77
C VAL A 198 -4.11 -24.00 -1.35
N SER A 199 -3.18 -23.06 -1.15
CA SER A 199 -3.53 -21.68 -0.81
C SER A 199 -4.37 -21.00 -1.90
N ARG A 200 -4.01 -21.22 -3.18
CA ARG A 200 -4.80 -20.69 -4.31
C ARG A 200 -6.22 -21.29 -4.34
N LYS A 201 -6.37 -22.57 -4.03
CA LYS A 201 -7.67 -23.24 -3.95
C LYS A 201 -8.54 -22.65 -2.83
N GLU A 202 -7.98 -22.45 -1.64
CA GLU A 202 -8.71 -21.86 -0.51
C GLU A 202 -9.24 -20.45 -0.83
N ILE A 203 -8.44 -19.62 -1.51
CA ILE A 203 -8.87 -18.27 -1.94
C ILE A 203 -10.04 -18.37 -2.93
N LEU A 204 -9.92 -19.22 -3.95
CA LEU A 204 -10.98 -19.42 -4.95
C LEU A 204 -12.26 -19.98 -4.35
N GLU A 205 -12.15 -20.91 -3.39
CA GLU A 205 -13.29 -21.48 -2.66
C GLU A 205 -13.99 -20.45 -1.77
N SER A 206 -13.22 -19.56 -1.11
CA SER A 206 -13.78 -18.44 -0.33
C SER A 206 -14.55 -17.45 -1.22
N GLU A 207 -13.95 -17.05 -2.35
CA GLU A 207 -14.61 -16.17 -3.33
C GLU A 207 -15.88 -16.80 -3.90
N TRP A 208 -15.85 -18.11 -4.18
CA TRP A 208 -17.02 -18.85 -4.65
C TRP A 208 -18.12 -18.89 -3.58
N LEU A 209 -17.76 -19.13 -2.31
CA LEU A 209 -18.71 -19.18 -1.20
C LEU A 209 -19.41 -17.83 -1.02
N GLU A 210 -18.66 -16.73 -1.00
CA GLU A 210 -19.20 -15.37 -0.87
C GLU A 210 -20.18 -15.03 -2.00
N LEU A 211 -19.83 -15.36 -3.25
CA LEU A 211 -20.72 -15.14 -4.39
C LEU A 211 -21.95 -16.05 -4.37
N SER A 212 -21.81 -17.28 -3.87
CA SER A 212 -22.95 -18.21 -3.73
C SER A 212 -23.96 -17.75 -2.69
N GLU A 213 -23.51 -17.17 -1.57
CA GLU A 213 -24.38 -16.62 -0.53
C GLU A 213 -25.17 -15.41 -1.02
N GLN A 214 -24.61 -14.63 -1.96
CA GLN A 214 -25.31 -13.49 -2.58
C GLN A 214 -26.49 -13.90 -3.46
N ILE A 215 -26.49 -15.12 -4.03
CA ILE A 215 -27.64 -15.66 -4.79
C ILE A 215 -28.70 -16.29 -3.86
N SER A 216 -28.29 -16.78 -2.69
CA SER A 216 -29.19 -17.48 -1.76
C SER A 216 -30.06 -16.56 -0.89
N LYS A 217 -29.80 -15.25 -0.89
CA LYS A 217 -30.59 -14.23 -0.17
C LYS A 217 -31.62 -13.58 -1.09
#